data_AF-A0A933H911-F1
#
_entry.id   AF-A0A933H911-F1
#
_cell.length_a   1.000
_cell.length_b   1.000
_cell.length_c   1.000
_cell.angle_alpha   90.00
_cell.angle_beta   90.00
_cell.angle_gamma   90.00
#
_symmetry.space_group_name_H-M   'P 1'
#
loop_
_entity.id
_entity.type
_entity.pdbx_description
1 polymer ?
#
loop_
_entity_poly.entity_id
_entity_poly.type
_entity_poly.pdbx_seq_one_letter_code
_entity_poly.pdbx_strand_id
1 'polypeptide(L)'
;MKKVVLIFSMLPVLSGCAFIKTKIAAYYISKAEKPLSSRTAIADAEFIKAYGYVEKALEYDPKTPEAVQALDKLTDAAYRAGFSNALEIEINIFGRYLKNNPHSWEAYLAIINSVALVGDLYFLNDMVGVLSKMSADLAGKPGFYEAKICLALVYAAMAPWVESQGYVNVNKNSNILLEKTKEYAALLKKLLELKQDIAKIEASNPEFKKQASSRILSSYEVAVGDVFKNQKEIARMFKISEDIASDEQFAKAVELTVLGNAYLAAREYSKARAMYQGALSNYPDFIDARKQMLEADFQEGAGLGIIENRLKTARQLLYSAYEDSEDVIEFALEKGNFMPFLSKEKFIAEIYSLKAAIISAINAVDRDKLKGREKWEMQFKYLLEEALKFNPENRLAMDLLDRYKKEGF
;
A
#
# COMPACT_ATOMS: atom_id res chain seq x y z
N MET A 1 -42.39 37.24 -64.80
CA MET A 1 -41.36 37.43 -63.74
C MET A 1 -41.45 36.29 -62.74
N LYS A 2 -40.59 35.28 -62.84
CA LYS A 2 -40.48 34.18 -61.87
C LYS A 2 -39.11 34.31 -61.20
N LYS A 3 -39.09 34.69 -59.91
CA LYS A 3 -37.85 34.68 -59.10
C LYS A 3 -37.60 33.24 -58.66
N VAL A 4 -36.63 32.60 -59.30
CA VAL A 4 -36.08 31.32 -58.84
C VAL A 4 -35.12 31.64 -57.71
N VAL A 5 -35.54 31.35 -56.48
CA VAL A 5 -34.71 31.44 -55.27
C VAL A 5 -33.78 30.23 -55.27
N LEU A 6 -32.53 30.47 -55.65
CA LEU A 6 -31.45 29.48 -55.65
C LEU A 6 -30.93 29.37 -54.20
N ILE A 7 -31.54 28.50 -53.38
CA ILE A 7 -31.00 28.12 -52.06
C ILE A 7 -29.82 27.19 -52.33
N PHE A 8 -28.62 27.77 -52.34
CA PHE A 8 -27.36 27.05 -52.51
C PHE A 8 -27.10 26.19 -51.25
N SER A 9 -27.17 24.89 -51.45
CA SER A 9 -26.82 23.84 -50.51
C SER A 9 -25.32 23.81 -50.21
N MET A 10 -24.82 24.69 -49.33
CA MET A 10 -23.47 24.63 -48.74
C MET A 10 -23.48 23.89 -47.40
N LEU A 11 -23.87 22.61 -47.39
CA LEU A 11 -23.85 21.78 -46.17
C LEU A 11 -22.96 20.51 -46.19
N PRO A 12 -22.15 20.16 -47.23
CA PRO A 12 -21.25 19.00 -47.11
C PRO A 12 -19.77 19.32 -46.82
N VAL A 13 -19.35 20.58 -46.64
CA VAL A 13 -17.91 20.91 -46.43
C VAL A 13 -17.43 20.63 -44.99
N LEU A 14 -18.34 20.46 -44.02
CA LEU A 14 -17.98 20.27 -42.61
C LEU A 14 -17.58 18.82 -42.26
N SER A 15 -17.98 17.81 -43.05
CA SER A 15 -17.60 16.41 -42.79
C SER A 15 -16.15 16.09 -43.21
N GLY A 16 -15.57 16.84 -44.14
CA GLY A 16 -14.18 16.66 -44.59
C GLY A 16 -13.14 17.01 -43.51
N CYS A 17 -13.45 17.95 -42.61
CA CYS A 17 -12.52 18.38 -41.57
C CYS A 17 -12.26 17.30 -40.51
N ALA A 18 -13.24 16.46 -40.17
CA ALA A 18 -13.07 15.40 -39.19
C ALA A 18 -12.09 14.33 -39.69
N PHE A 19 -12.24 13.89 -40.93
CA PHE A 19 -11.35 12.89 -41.53
C PHE A 19 -9.89 13.37 -41.64
N ILE A 20 -9.68 14.64 -42.01
CA ILE A 20 -8.34 15.23 -42.05
C ILE A 20 -7.73 15.26 -40.64
N LYS A 21 -8.49 15.68 -39.63
CA LYS A 21 -8.03 15.71 -38.23
C LYS A 21 -7.62 14.32 -37.73
N THR A 22 -8.43 13.28 -37.95
CA THR A 22 -8.10 11.91 -37.57
C THR A 22 -6.84 11.41 -38.27
N LYS A 23 -6.64 11.73 -39.55
CA LYS A 23 -5.39 11.39 -40.25
C LYS A 23 -4.17 12.11 -39.69
N ILE A 24 -4.31 13.38 -39.32
CA ILE A 24 -3.23 14.15 -38.69
C ILE A 24 -2.92 13.57 -37.30
N ALA A 25 -3.93 13.22 -36.51
CA ALA A 25 -3.74 12.56 -35.22
C ALA A 25 -3.00 11.23 -35.36
N ALA A 26 -3.43 10.37 -36.29
CA ALA A 26 -2.76 9.10 -36.59
C ALA A 26 -1.29 9.28 -37.03
N TYR A 27 -1.00 10.34 -37.82
CA TYR A 27 0.37 10.68 -38.18
C TYR A 27 1.23 11.00 -36.94
N TYR A 28 0.70 11.79 -36.00
CA TYR A 28 1.43 12.14 -34.78
C TYR A 28 1.59 10.94 -33.84
N ILE A 29 0.58 10.07 -33.71
CA ILE A 29 0.69 8.80 -32.97
C ILE A 29 1.83 7.95 -33.53
N SER A 30 1.86 7.75 -34.85
CA SER A 30 2.94 6.99 -35.52
C SER A 30 4.32 7.60 -35.28
N LYS A 31 4.43 8.93 -35.16
CA LYS A 31 5.68 9.60 -34.79
C LYS A 31 6.05 9.37 -33.33
N ALA A 32 5.08 9.37 -32.42
CA ALA A 32 5.28 9.10 -31.00
C ALA A 32 5.71 7.66 -30.72
N GLU A 33 5.25 6.70 -31.52
CA GLU A 33 5.58 5.27 -31.36
C GLU A 33 6.96 4.90 -31.94
N LYS A 34 7.56 5.77 -32.78
CA LYS A 34 8.83 5.49 -33.44
C LYS A 34 9.97 5.15 -32.47
N PRO A 35 10.19 5.89 -31.36
CA PRO A 35 11.22 5.55 -30.38
C PRO A 35 11.01 4.17 -29.74
N LEU A 36 9.74 3.78 -29.51
CA LEU A 36 9.37 2.49 -28.89
C LEU A 36 9.79 1.27 -29.72
N SER A 37 10.01 1.46 -31.03
CA SER A 37 10.46 0.40 -31.93
C SER A 37 11.98 0.25 -31.98
N SER A 38 12.74 1.17 -31.35
CA SER A 38 14.20 1.10 -31.35
C SER A 38 14.70 0.00 -30.40
N ARG A 39 15.75 -0.71 -30.81
CA ARG A 39 16.49 -1.66 -29.95
C ARG A 39 17.57 -0.99 -29.11
N THR A 40 17.82 0.29 -29.32
CA THR A 40 18.83 1.07 -28.58
C THR A 40 18.20 1.80 -27.42
N ALA A 41 19.01 2.18 -26.42
CA ALA A 41 18.58 3.10 -25.39
C ALA A 41 18.03 4.39 -26.03
N ILE A 42 16.84 4.80 -25.57
CA ILE A 42 16.15 6.01 -26.04
C ILE A 42 16.64 7.17 -25.17
N ALA A 43 17.04 8.28 -25.79
CA ALA A 43 17.48 9.45 -25.03
C ALA A 43 16.26 10.21 -24.47
N ASP A 44 16.39 10.85 -23.31
CA ASP A 44 15.33 11.63 -22.66
C ASP A 44 14.67 12.65 -23.59
N ALA A 45 15.46 13.34 -24.42
CA ALA A 45 14.96 14.31 -25.40
C ALA A 45 14.02 13.67 -26.45
N GLU A 46 14.23 12.39 -26.78
CA GLU A 46 13.36 11.65 -27.70
C GLU A 46 12.03 11.30 -27.04
N PHE A 47 12.03 10.94 -25.75
CA PHE A 47 10.79 10.74 -24.97
C PHE A 47 9.98 12.03 -24.90
N ILE A 48 10.58 13.15 -24.49
CA ILE A 48 9.91 14.45 -24.42
C ILE A 48 9.26 14.81 -25.77
N LYS A 49 9.99 14.59 -26.87
CA LYS A 49 9.49 14.84 -28.22
C LYS A 49 8.32 13.90 -28.57
N ALA A 50 8.38 12.63 -28.19
CA ALA A 50 7.31 11.67 -28.39
C ALA A 50 6.05 12.06 -27.61
N TYR A 51 6.17 12.48 -26.35
CA TYR A 51 5.05 13.00 -25.56
C TYR A 51 4.38 14.20 -26.24
N GLY A 52 5.19 15.15 -26.74
CA GLY A 52 4.67 16.29 -27.50
C GLY A 52 3.94 15.90 -28.80
N TYR A 53 4.25 14.75 -29.40
CA TYR A 53 3.48 14.22 -30.53
C TYR A 53 2.15 13.62 -30.08
N VAL A 54 2.11 12.87 -28.98
CA VAL A 54 0.84 12.35 -28.45
C VAL A 54 -0.09 13.49 -28.01
N GLU A 55 0.44 14.52 -27.37
CA GLU A 55 -0.34 15.71 -27.00
C GLU A 55 -0.98 16.37 -28.24
N LYS A 56 -0.21 16.59 -29.31
CA LYS A 56 -0.75 17.10 -30.57
C LYS A 56 -1.82 16.18 -31.15
N ALA A 57 -1.64 14.86 -31.08
CA ALA A 57 -2.65 13.93 -31.56
C ALA A 57 -3.98 14.10 -30.80
N LEU A 58 -3.93 14.24 -29.47
CA LEU A 58 -5.11 14.51 -28.63
C LEU A 58 -5.75 15.88 -28.91
N GLU A 59 -4.98 16.90 -29.30
CA GLU A 59 -5.52 18.20 -29.72
C GLU A 59 -6.28 18.11 -31.05
N TYR A 60 -5.75 17.36 -32.03
CA TYR A 60 -6.37 17.22 -33.35
C TYR A 60 -7.62 16.33 -33.30
N ASP A 61 -7.54 15.19 -32.61
CA ASP A 61 -8.66 14.26 -32.44
C ASP A 61 -8.81 13.83 -30.97
N PRO A 62 -9.54 14.61 -30.16
CA PRO A 62 -9.69 14.33 -28.73
C PRO A 62 -10.46 13.04 -28.42
N LYS A 63 -11.13 12.43 -29.41
CA LYS A 63 -11.93 11.22 -29.20
C LYS A 63 -11.21 9.95 -29.60
N THR A 64 -9.97 10.05 -30.08
CA THR A 64 -9.18 8.93 -30.59
C THR A 64 -8.65 8.09 -29.41
N PRO A 65 -9.14 6.85 -29.19
CA PRO A 65 -8.66 5.99 -28.11
C PRO A 65 -7.18 5.61 -28.29
N GLU A 66 -6.69 5.60 -29.52
CA GLU A 66 -5.32 5.24 -29.88
C GLU A 66 -4.29 6.21 -29.29
N ALA A 67 -4.61 7.51 -29.17
CA ALA A 67 -3.69 8.47 -28.57
C ALA A 67 -3.57 8.26 -27.05
N VAL A 68 -4.67 7.94 -26.38
CA VAL A 68 -4.66 7.59 -24.95
C VAL A 68 -3.80 6.34 -24.71
N GLN A 69 -3.98 5.32 -25.53
CA GLN A 69 -3.17 4.09 -25.47
C GLN A 69 -1.70 4.33 -25.83
N ALA A 70 -1.42 5.20 -26.81
CA ALA A 70 -0.05 5.54 -27.19
C ALA A 70 0.67 6.28 -26.07
N LEU A 71 -0.03 7.16 -25.35
CA LEU A 71 0.53 7.85 -24.18
C LEU A 71 0.92 6.84 -23.09
N ASP A 72 -0.01 5.97 -22.70
CA ASP A 72 0.18 4.94 -21.68
C ASP A 72 1.36 3.98 -22.01
N LYS A 73 1.46 3.52 -23.27
CA LYS A 73 2.60 2.70 -23.74
C LYS A 73 3.91 3.48 -23.72
N LEU A 74 3.88 4.75 -24.11
CA LEU A 74 5.06 5.62 -24.09
C LEU A 74 5.55 5.83 -22.65
N THR A 75 4.63 6.01 -21.71
CA THR A 75 4.92 6.17 -20.29
C THR A 75 5.51 4.91 -19.68
N ASP A 76 4.93 3.74 -19.90
CA ASP A 76 5.50 2.47 -19.41
C ASP A 76 6.91 2.23 -19.96
N ALA A 77 7.14 2.49 -21.25
CA ALA A 77 8.46 2.35 -21.86
C ALA A 77 9.48 3.36 -21.29
N ALA A 78 9.07 4.62 -21.12
CA ALA A 78 9.92 5.67 -20.55
C ALA A 78 10.28 5.37 -19.09
N TYR A 79 9.30 4.92 -18.29
CA TYR A 79 9.50 4.54 -16.90
C TYR A 79 10.48 3.37 -16.77
N ARG A 80 10.31 2.30 -17.57
CA ARG A 80 11.25 1.16 -17.59
C ARG A 80 12.65 1.54 -18.06
N ALA A 81 12.77 2.56 -18.90
CA ALA A 81 14.05 3.12 -19.33
C ALA A 81 14.71 4.02 -18.26
N GLY A 82 14.05 4.27 -17.13
CA GLY A 82 14.57 5.10 -16.05
C GLY A 82 14.35 6.60 -16.24
N PHE A 83 13.47 7.00 -17.18
CA PHE A 83 13.14 8.42 -17.37
C PHE A 83 12.21 8.91 -16.26
N SER A 84 12.78 9.60 -15.27
CA SER A 84 12.10 9.96 -14.02
C SER A 84 10.84 10.81 -14.18
N ASN A 85 10.75 11.59 -15.27
CA ASN A 85 9.66 12.56 -15.48
C ASN A 85 8.48 11.97 -16.28
N ALA A 86 8.54 10.68 -16.63
CA ALA A 86 7.52 10.03 -17.47
C ALA A 86 6.10 10.22 -16.90
N LEU A 87 5.90 9.84 -15.63
CA LEU A 87 4.59 9.87 -14.97
C LEU A 87 4.06 11.30 -14.81
N GLU A 88 4.93 12.27 -14.46
CA GLU A 88 4.54 13.67 -14.33
C GLU A 88 4.07 14.27 -15.66
N ILE A 89 4.77 13.97 -16.76
CA ILE A 89 4.39 14.45 -18.10
C ILE A 89 3.04 13.86 -18.51
N GLU A 90 2.84 12.56 -18.28
CA GLU A 90 1.56 11.89 -18.57
C GLU A 90 0.39 12.50 -17.79
N ILE A 91 0.54 12.66 -16.47
CA ILE A 91 -0.48 13.26 -15.60
C ILE A 91 -0.84 14.66 -16.10
N ASN A 92 0.16 15.46 -16.48
CA ASN A 92 -0.05 16.81 -17.00
C ASN A 92 -0.78 16.84 -18.35
N ILE A 93 -0.42 15.95 -19.29
CA ILE A 93 -1.08 15.84 -20.59
C ILE A 93 -2.53 15.40 -20.41
N PHE A 94 -2.78 14.33 -19.65
CA PHE A 94 -4.15 13.87 -19.41
C PHE A 94 -4.97 14.87 -18.59
N GLY A 95 -4.36 15.58 -17.64
CA GLY A 95 -5.02 16.64 -16.89
C GLY A 95 -5.51 17.80 -17.77
N ARG A 96 -4.72 18.21 -18.77
CA ARG A 96 -5.17 19.18 -19.80
C ARG A 96 -6.28 18.60 -20.68
N TYR A 97 -6.10 17.35 -21.11
CA TYR A 97 -7.05 16.66 -21.99
C TYR A 97 -8.43 16.47 -21.34
N LEU A 98 -8.49 16.13 -20.06
CA LEU A 98 -9.73 15.93 -19.30
C LEU A 98 -10.55 17.22 -19.11
N LYS A 99 -9.92 18.40 -19.14
CA LYS A 99 -10.66 19.69 -19.09
C LYS A 99 -11.62 19.84 -20.28
N ASN A 100 -11.24 19.30 -21.43
CA ASN A 100 -12.06 19.35 -22.66
C ASN A 100 -12.85 18.05 -22.88
N ASN A 101 -12.47 16.96 -22.21
CA ASN A 101 -13.06 15.63 -22.38
C ASN A 101 -13.36 14.99 -21.01
N PRO A 102 -14.29 15.56 -20.22
CA PRO A 102 -14.48 15.18 -18.82
C PRO A 102 -15.02 13.76 -18.62
N HIS A 103 -15.42 13.06 -19.69
CA HIS A 103 -15.92 11.68 -19.64
C HIS A 103 -14.96 10.68 -20.31
N SER A 104 -13.68 11.04 -20.50
CA SER A 104 -12.68 10.11 -21.00
C SER A 104 -12.17 9.21 -19.87
N TRP A 105 -12.93 8.13 -19.61
CA TRP A 105 -12.68 7.22 -18.48
C TRP A 105 -11.32 6.51 -18.55
N GLU A 106 -10.81 6.26 -19.76
CA GLU A 106 -9.47 5.70 -19.97
C GLU A 106 -8.37 6.67 -19.53
N ALA A 107 -8.54 7.97 -19.74
CA ALA A 107 -7.60 8.98 -19.25
C ALA A 107 -7.63 9.09 -17.72
N TYR A 108 -8.82 8.96 -17.09
CA TYR A 108 -8.89 8.85 -15.63
C TYR A 108 -8.15 7.60 -15.13
N LEU A 109 -8.39 6.43 -15.72
CA LEU A 109 -7.68 5.20 -15.35
C LEU A 109 -6.16 5.37 -15.43
N ALA A 110 -5.67 5.94 -16.53
CA ALA A 110 -4.23 6.18 -16.72
C ALA A 110 -3.66 7.11 -15.64
N ILE A 111 -4.32 8.25 -15.37
CA ILE A 111 -3.90 9.15 -14.27
C ILE A 111 -3.91 8.42 -12.94
N ILE A 112 -4.97 7.67 -12.60
CA ILE A 112 -5.08 6.95 -11.32
C ILE A 112 -3.89 6.01 -11.16
N ASN A 113 -3.57 5.22 -12.19
CA ASN A 113 -2.46 4.28 -12.14
C ASN A 113 -1.12 5.01 -11.95
N SER A 114 -0.88 6.10 -12.69
CA SER A 114 0.39 6.83 -12.62
C SER A 114 0.58 7.57 -11.31
N VAL A 115 -0.48 8.15 -10.75
CA VAL A 115 -0.49 8.77 -9.42
C VAL A 115 -0.33 7.70 -8.33
N ALA A 116 -0.97 6.53 -8.50
CA ALA A 116 -0.82 5.40 -7.58
C ALA A 116 0.61 4.84 -7.57
N LEU A 117 1.34 4.87 -8.69
CA LEU A 117 2.73 4.42 -8.73
C LEU A 117 3.67 5.32 -7.91
N VAL A 118 3.40 6.63 -7.86
CA VAL A 118 4.21 7.59 -7.09
C VAL A 118 3.73 7.80 -5.66
N GLY A 119 2.50 7.38 -5.34
CA GLY A 119 1.93 7.51 -4.00
C GLY A 119 1.53 8.93 -3.60
N ASP A 120 1.16 9.76 -4.58
CA ASP A 120 0.68 11.11 -4.32
C ASP A 120 -0.78 11.08 -3.81
N LEU A 121 -0.91 10.85 -2.50
CA LEU A 121 -2.19 10.80 -1.80
C LEU A 121 -2.97 12.13 -1.89
N TYR A 122 -2.29 13.27 -2.03
CA TYR A 122 -2.95 14.57 -2.15
C TYR A 122 -3.69 14.63 -3.50
N PHE A 123 -3.00 14.28 -4.59
CA PHE A 123 -3.62 14.24 -5.91
C PHE A 123 -4.76 13.21 -5.98
N LEU A 124 -4.56 12.01 -5.41
CA LEU A 124 -5.64 11.01 -5.35
C LEU A 124 -6.86 11.53 -4.59
N ASN A 125 -6.66 12.25 -3.47
CA ASN A 125 -7.76 12.85 -2.72
C ASN A 125 -8.49 13.96 -3.53
N ASP A 126 -7.76 14.78 -4.29
CA ASP A 126 -8.39 15.73 -5.22
C ASP A 126 -9.24 15.01 -6.27
N MET A 127 -8.77 13.87 -6.79
CA MET A 127 -9.54 13.03 -7.71
C MET A 127 -10.80 12.44 -7.07
N VAL A 128 -10.77 12.07 -5.78
CA VAL A 128 -11.97 11.65 -5.03
C VAL A 128 -13.04 12.75 -5.11
N GLY A 129 -12.66 14.01 -4.89
CA GLY A 129 -13.58 15.15 -4.97
C GLY A 129 -14.21 15.32 -6.36
N VAL A 130 -13.37 15.27 -7.40
CA VAL A 130 -13.81 15.39 -8.80
C VAL A 130 -14.77 14.25 -9.19
N LEU A 131 -14.37 13.00 -8.95
CA LEU A 131 -15.14 11.83 -9.36
C LEU A 131 -16.40 11.63 -8.51
N SER A 132 -16.39 12.00 -7.23
CA SER A 132 -17.60 11.98 -6.39
C SER A 132 -18.66 12.95 -6.90
N LYS A 133 -18.25 14.19 -7.23
CA LYS A 133 -19.14 15.19 -7.83
C LYS A 133 -19.67 14.71 -9.18
N MET A 134 -18.78 14.22 -10.04
CA MET A 134 -19.16 13.72 -11.37
C MET A 134 -20.13 12.54 -11.29
N SER A 135 -19.90 11.61 -10.36
CA SER A 135 -20.81 10.48 -10.13
C SER A 135 -22.20 10.96 -9.70
N ALA A 136 -22.28 11.98 -8.84
CA ALA A 136 -23.56 12.57 -8.45
C ALA A 136 -24.26 13.28 -9.63
N ASP A 137 -23.54 14.09 -10.41
CA ASP A 137 -24.07 14.85 -11.55
C ASP A 137 -24.58 13.94 -12.69
N LEU A 138 -23.95 12.77 -12.85
CA LEU A 138 -24.29 11.75 -13.84
C LEU A 138 -25.32 10.74 -13.35
N ALA A 139 -25.88 10.84 -12.15
CA ALA A 139 -26.85 9.87 -11.64
C ALA A 139 -27.99 9.59 -12.65
N GLY A 140 -28.13 8.33 -13.06
CA GLY A 140 -29.13 7.89 -14.06
C GLY A 140 -28.81 8.24 -15.52
N LYS A 141 -27.63 8.79 -15.81
CA LYS A 141 -27.16 9.21 -17.15
C LYS A 141 -25.99 8.34 -17.63
N PRO A 142 -25.66 8.34 -18.93
CA PRO A 142 -24.46 7.69 -19.45
C PRO A 142 -23.20 8.20 -18.73
N GLY A 143 -22.27 7.29 -18.40
CA GLY A 143 -21.05 7.61 -17.66
C GLY A 143 -21.15 7.49 -16.14
N PHE A 144 -22.36 7.32 -15.58
CA PHE A 144 -22.55 7.16 -14.13
C PHE A 144 -21.77 5.98 -13.56
N TYR A 145 -21.84 4.85 -14.26
CA TYR A 145 -21.25 3.59 -13.85
C TYR A 145 -19.71 3.65 -13.87
N GLU A 146 -19.14 4.22 -14.94
CA GLU A 146 -17.71 4.43 -15.09
C GLU A 146 -17.18 5.43 -14.06
N ALA A 147 -17.91 6.52 -13.78
CA ALA A 147 -17.53 7.46 -12.72
C ALA A 147 -17.46 6.77 -11.34
N LYS A 148 -18.41 5.88 -11.02
CA LYS A 148 -18.40 5.08 -9.78
C LYS A 148 -17.22 4.12 -9.74
N ILE A 149 -16.92 3.43 -10.84
CA ILE A 149 -15.77 2.52 -10.92
C ILE A 149 -14.45 3.29 -10.75
N CYS A 150 -14.26 4.40 -11.47
CA CYS A 150 -13.07 5.23 -11.34
C CYS A 150 -12.92 5.76 -9.91
N LEU A 151 -14.01 6.15 -9.26
CA LEU A 151 -13.98 6.57 -7.85
C LEU A 151 -13.53 5.42 -6.93
N ALA A 152 -14.04 4.21 -7.14
CA ALA A 152 -13.61 3.03 -6.39
C ALA A 152 -12.12 2.70 -6.64
N LEU A 153 -11.65 2.83 -7.88
CA LEU A 153 -10.24 2.68 -8.24
C LEU A 153 -9.33 3.67 -7.50
N VAL A 154 -9.74 4.94 -7.36
CA VAL A 154 -8.97 5.92 -6.58
C VAL A 154 -8.83 5.48 -5.12
N TYR A 155 -9.93 5.07 -4.47
CA TYR A 155 -9.86 4.59 -3.09
C TYR A 155 -9.00 3.32 -2.97
N ALA A 156 -9.13 2.39 -3.91
CA ALA A 156 -8.30 1.18 -3.93
C ALA A 156 -6.80 1.51 -4.11
N ALA A 157 -6.47 2.51 -4.95
CA ALA A 157 -5.11 2.99 -5.14
C ALA A 157 -4.53 3.70 -3.90
N MET A 158 -5.36 4.43 -3.14
CA MET A 158 -4.94 5.09 -1.90
C MET A 158 -4.63 4.09 -0.77
N ALA A 159 -5.35 2.97 -0.71
CA ALA A 159 -5.26 1.99 0.38
C ALA A 159 -3.81 1.55 0.72
N PRO A 160 -3.00 0.99 -0.20
CA PRO A 160 -1.66 0.49 0.12
C PRO A 160 -0.71 1.61 0.60
N TRP A 161 -0.92 2.84 0.17
CA TRP A 161 -0.10 3.98 0.59
C TRP A 161 -0.44 4.45 2.01
N VAL A 162 -1.73 4.57 2.34
CA VAL A 162 -2.16 4.89 3.70
C VAL A 162 -1.73 3.79 4.67
N GLU A 163 -1.87 2.51 4.27
CA GLU A 163 -1.36 1.36 5.02
C GLU A 163 0.14 1.45 5.26
N SER A 164 0.93 1.73 4.21
CA SER A 164 2.38 1.88 4.30
C SER A 164 2.78 3.04 5.22
N GLN A 165 2.11 4.19 5.11
CA GLN A 165 2.32 5.34 6.00
C GLN A 165 1.99 4.99 7.45
N GLY A 166 0.92 4.24 7.70
CA GLY A 166 0.60 3.71 9.02
C GLY A 166 1.69 2.77 9.54
N TYR A 167 2.07 1.78 8.74
CA TYR A 167 3.07 0.78 9.10
C TYR A 167 4.43 1.38 9.49
N VAL A 168 4.95 2.36 8.73
CA VAL A 168 6.24 2.99 9.07
C VAL A 168 6.21 3.81 10.36
N ASN A 169 5.02 4.16 10.86
CA ASN A 169 4.84 4.94 12.08
C ASN A 169 4.59 4.09 13.33
N VAL A 170 4.41 2.77 13.20
CA VAL A 170 4.29 1.81 14.33
C VAL A 170 5.46 1.92 15.33
N ASN A 171 6.63 2.36 14.86
CA ASN A 171 7.83 2.52 15.70
C ASN A 171 8.35 3.96 15.78
N LYS A 172 7.58 4.96 15.31
CA LYS A 172 8.09 6.34 15.17
C LYS A 172 7.18 7.41 15.75
N ASN A 173 5.89 7.38 15.44
CA ASN A 173 4.99 8.48 15.76
C ASN A 173 3.57 7.97 16.00
N SER A 174 3.14 8.00 17.26
CA SER A 174 1.82 7.54 17.67
C SER A 174 0.69 8.36 17.05
N ASN A 175 0.84 9.68 16.97
CA ASN A 175 -0.20 10.55 16.43
C ASN A 175 -0.49 10.24 14.96
N ILE A 176 0.57 10.11 14.15
CA ILE A 176 0.43 9.74 12.74
C ILE A 176 -0.12 8.31 12.60
N LEU A 177 0.31 7.36 13.46
CA LEU A 177 -0.25 6.01 13.44
C LEU A 177 -1.77 6.02 13.65
N LEU A 178 -2.23 6.68 14.72
CA LEU A 178 -3.66 6.76 15.05
C LEU A 178 -4.48 7.48 13.98
N GLU A 179 -3.94 8.57 13.40
CA GLU A 179 -4.53 9.27 12.26
C GLU A 179 -4.69 8.31 11.07
N LYS A 180 -3.61 7.63 10.66
CA LYS A 180 -3.62 6.74 9.50
C LYS A 180 -4.49 5.52 9.71
N THR A 181 -4.60 5.00 10.93
CA THR A 181 -5.54 3.91 11.24
C THR A 181 -6.99 4.32 11.00
N LYS A 182 -7.37 5.53 11.43
CA LYS A 182 -8.71 6.08 11.19
C LYS A 182 -8.95 6.35 9.71
N GLU A 183 -7.99 6.96 9.03
CA GLU A 183 -8.05 7.24 7.59
C GLU A 183 -8.21 5.95 6.77
N TYR A 184 -7.39 4.94 7.05
CA TYR A 184 -7.44 3.65 6.35
C TYR A 184 -8.80 2.96 6.53
N ALA A 185 -9.32 2.91 7.76
CA ALA A 185 -10.64 2.36 8.03
C ALA A 185 -11.76 3.14 7.31
N ALA A 186 -11.71 4.48 7.31
CA ALA A 186 -12.69 5.30 6.61
C ALA A 186 -12.66 5.05 5.08
N LEU A 187 -11.46 4.96 4.51
CA LEU A 187 -11.23 4.64 3.11
C LEU A 187 -11.80 3.26 2.75
N LEU A 188 -11.48 2.23 3.53
CA LEU A 188 -11.95 0.86 3.29
C LEU A 188 -13.47 0.77 3.36
N LYS A 189 -14.09 1.48 4.32
CA LYS A 189 -15.54 1.57 4.42
C LYS A 189 -16.15 2.21 3.18
N LYS A 190 -15.58 3.32 2.68
CA LYS A 190 -16.04 3.98 1.45
C LYS A 190 -15.89 3.10 0.22
N LEU A 191 -14.78 2.38 0.11
CA LEU A 191 -14.57 1.43 -0.98
C LEU A 191 -15.58 0.27 -0.94
N LEU A 192 -15.89 -0.25 0.26
CA LEU A 192 -16.90 -1.29 0.43
C LEU A 192 -18.31 -0.80 0.06
N GLU A 193 -18.68 0.41 0.48
CA GLU A 193 -19.93 1.07 0.09
C GLU A 193 -20.04 1.19 -1.44
N LEU A 194 -18.97 1.66 -2.11
CA LEU A 194 -18.92 1.77 -3.57
C LEU A 194 -19.02 0.41 -4.26
N LYS A 195 -18.32 -0.61 -3.76
CA LYS A 195 -18.38 -1.97 -4.30
C LYS A 195 -19.81 -2.51 -4.26
N GLN A 196 -20.54 -2.28 -3.16
CA GLN A 196 -21.93 -2.69 -3.01
C GLN A 196 -22.87 -1.89 -3.93
N ASP A 197 -22.65 -0.59 -4.07
CA ASP A 197 -23.41 0.27 -4.99
C ASP A 197 -23.23 -0.16 -6.45
N ILE A 198 -21.99 -0.42 -6.87
CA ILE A 198 -21.65 -0.90 -8.21
C ILE A 198 -22.36 -2.24 -8.48
N ALA A 199 -22.30 -3.19 -7.55
CA ALA A 199 -22.98 -4.48 -7.69
C ALA A 199 -24.52 -4.33 -7.82
N LYS A 200 -25.12 -3.37 -7.09
CA LYS A 200 -26.56 -3.06 -7.22
C LYS A 200 -26.88 -2.47 -8.60
N ILE A 201 -26.02 -1.57 -9.11
CA ILE A 201 -26.18 -0.99 -10.45
C ILE A 201 -26.13 -2.10 -11.51
N GLU A 202 -25.11 -2.97 -11.46
CA GLU A 202 -24.96 -4.12 -12.37
C GLU A 202 -26.18 -5.06 -12.32
N ALA A 203 -26.70 -5.35 -11.12
CA ALA A 203 -27.87 -6.21 -10.95
C ALA A 203 -29.16 -5.57 -11.50
N SER A 204 -29.31 -4.26 -11.36
CA SER A 204 -30.49 -3.53 -11.85
C SER A 204 -30.50 -3.36 -13.37
N ASN A 205 -29.33 -3.25 -13.99
CA ASN A 205 -29.18 -3.12 -15.43
C ASN A 205 -27.82 -3.66 -15.90
N PRO A 206 -27.76 -4.92 -16.35
CA PRO A 206 -26.52 -5.55 -16.81
C PRO A 206 -25.86 -4.87 -18.02
N GLU A 207 -26.60 -4.04 -18.76
CA GLU A 207 -26.05 -3.33 -19.93
C GLU A 207 -24.98 -2.30 -19.54
N PHE A 208 -25.00 -1.77 -18.31
CA PHE A 208 -23.95 -0.86 -17.83
C PHE A 208 -22.57 -1.51 -17.88
N LYS A 209 -22.47 -2.78 -17.45
CA LYS A 209 -21.22 -3.53 -17.50
C LYS A 209 -20.76 -3.78 -18.94
N LYS A 210 -21.68 -4.02 -19.88
CA LYS A 210 -21.33 -4.27 -21.29
C LYS A 210 -20.83 -3.02 -22.02
N GLN A 211 -21.27 -1.83 -21.60
CA GLN A 211 -20.89 -0.56 -22.20
C GLN A 211 -19.55 -0.02 -21.67
N ALA A 212 -19.22 -0.34 -20.42
CA ALA A 212 -17.94 0.02 -19.84
C ALA A 212 -16.77 -0.67 -20.57
N SER A 213 -15.64 0.02 -20.64
CA SER A 213 -14.40 -0.54 -21.17
C SER A 213 -13.97 -1.77 -20.35
N SER A 214 -13.59 -2.84 -21.05
CA SER A 214 -13.05 -4.05 -20.44
C SER A 214 -11.78 -3.79 -19.64
N ARG A 215 -10.98 -2.80 -20.04
CA ARG A 215 -9.76 -2.40 -19.33
C ARG A 215 -10.10 -1.83 -17.95
N ILE A 216 -11.05 -0.89 -17.87
CA ILE A 216 -11.48 -0.27 -16.62
C ILE A 216 -12.10 -1.30 -15.68
N LEU A 217 -12.94 -2.19 -16.21
CA LEU A 217 -13.55 -3.27 -15.44
C LEU A 217 -12.49 -4.21 -14.85
N SER A 218 -11.54 -4.67 -15.68
CA SER A 218 -10.45 -5.54 -15.23
C SER A 218 -9.60 -4.87 -14.15
N SER A 219 -9.20 -3.61 -14.37
CA SER A 219 -8.44 -2.84 -13.35
C SER A 219 -9.21 -2.73 -12.04
N TYR A 220 -10.52 -2.47 -12.08
CA TYR A 220 -11.36 -2.40 -10.90
C TYR A 220 -11.47 -3.73 -10.16
N GLU A 221 -11.76 -4.82 -10.89
CA GLU A 221 -11.90 -6.15 -10.31
C GLU A 221 -10.61 -6.61 -9.63
N VAL A 222 -9.45 -6.35 -10.26
CA VAL A 222 -8.12 -6.63 -9.68
C VAL A 222 -7.86 -5.76 -8.46
N ALA A 223 -7.95 -4.43 -8.57
CA ALA A 223 -7.59 -3.52 -7.48
C ALA A 223 -8.47 -3.72 -6.23
N VAL A 224 -9.78 -3.87 -6.42
CA VAL A 224 -10.71 -4.12 -5.31
C VAL A 224 -10.56 -5.54 -4.77
N GLY A 225 -10.27 -6.51 -5.64
CA GLY A 225 -9.95 -7.88 -5.24
C GLY A 225 -8.73 -7.92 -4.32
N ASP A 226 -7.66 -7.20 -4.68
CA ASP A 226 -6.42 -7.14 -3.92
C ASP A 226 -6.60 -6.48 -2.55
N VAL A 227 -7.34 -5.36 -2.47
CA VAL A 227 -7.62 -4.69 -1.19
C VAL A 227 -8.41 -5.59 -0.25
N PHE A 228 -9.40 -6.32 -0.75
CA PHE A 228 -10.26 -7.18 0.08
C PHE A 228 -9.84 -8.66 0.11
N LYS A 229 -8.61 -8.99 -0.33
CA LYS A 229 -8.12 -10.38 -0.36
C LYS A 229 -8.10 -11.03 1.02
N ASN A 230 -7.82 -10.24 2.07
CA ASN A 230 -7.78 -10.71 3.45
C ASN A 230 -8.90 -10.08 4.29
N GLN A 231 -10.09 -10.67 4.23
CA GLN A 231 -11.27 -10.17 4.95
C GLN A 231 -11.10 -10.14 6.47
N LYS A 232 -10.33 -11.08 7.03
CA LYS A 232 -10.05 -11.13 8.48
C LYS A 232 -9.24 -9.91 8.92
N GLU A 233 -8.24 -9.54 8.14
CA GLU A 233 -7.40 -8.37 8.42
C GLU A 233 -8.19 -7.07 8.27
N ILE A 234 -9.04 -6.96 7.25
CA ILE A 234 -9.93 -5.80 7.07
C ILE A 234 -10.89 -5.66 8.26
N ALA A 235 -11.51 -6.75 8.70
CA ALA A 235 -12.38 -6.75 9.89
C ALA A 235 -11.61 -6.35 11.16
N ARG A 236 -10.36 -6.83 11.30
CA ARG A 236 -9.47 -6.45 12.41
C ARG A 236 -9.16 -4.96 12.38
N MET A 237 -8.85 -4.38 11.22
CA MET A 237 -8.57 -2.96 11.07
C MET A 237 -9.78 -2.08 11.38
N PHE A 238 -11.00 -2.49 11.00
CA PHE A 238 -12.22 -1.80 11.43
C PHE A 238 -12.39 -1.84 12.95
N LYS A 239 -12.21 -3.02 13.56
CA LYS A 239 -12.31 -3.17 15.01
C LYS A 239 -11.28 -2.31 15.75
N ILE A 240 -10.01 -2.36 15.35
CA ILE A 240 -8.95 -1.54 15.97
C ILE A 240 -9.27 -0.04 15.86
N SER A 241 -9.77 0.41 14.70
CA SER A 241 -10.17 1.81 14.50
C SER A 241 -11.34 2.22 15.40
N GLU A 242 -12.31 1.33 15.60
CA GLU A 242 -13.44 1.51 16.53
C GLU A 242 -12.97 1.53 17.99
N ASP A 243 -12.10 0.60 18.39
CA ASP A 243 -11.52 0.53 19.73
C ASP A 243 -10.71 1.81 20.02
N ILE A 244 -9.90 2.31 19.07
CA ILE A 244 -9.20 3.61 19.19
C ILE A 244 -10.17 4.79 19.38
N ALA A 245 -11.34 4.74 18.76
CA ALA A 245 -12.31 5.83 18.83
C ALA A 245 -13.18 5.80 20.08
N SER A 246 -13.43 4.61 20.63
CA SER A 246 -14.40 4.38 21.71
C SER A 246 -13.78 4.07 23.06
N ASP A 247 -12.55 3.55 23.09
CA ASP A 247 -11.81 3.17 24.30
C ASP A 247 -10.53 4.02 24.42
N GLU A 248 -10.58 5.02 25.29
CA GLU A 248 -9.44 5.91 25.58
C GLU A 248 -8.25 5.15 26.16
N GLN A 249 -8.48 4.09 26.95
CA GLN A 249 -7.42 3.29 27.54
C GLN A 249 -6.71 2.46 26.47
N PHE A 250 -7.46 1.88 25.54
CA PHE A 250 -6.89 1.20 24.36
C PHE A 250 -6.05 2.16 23.51
N ALA A 251 -6.61 3.32 23.15
CA ALA A 251 -5.90 4.34 22.37
C ALA A 251 -4.61 4.78 23.09
N LYS A 252 -4.65 4.94 24.42
CA LYS A 252 -3.48 5.30 25.21
C LYS A 252 -2.43 4.20 25.24
N ALA A 253 -2.84 2.93 25.31
CA ALA A 253 -1.93 1.80 25.24
C ALA A 253 -1.19 1.72 23.88
N VAL A 254 -1.90 1.98 22.77
CA VAL A 254 -1.28 2.11 21.44
C VAL A 254 -0.24 3.24 21.44
N GLU A 255 -0.62 4.43 21.91
CA GLU A 255 0.26 5.60 21.95
C GLU A 255 1.55 5.33 22.74
N LEU A 256 1.41 4.84 23.97
CA LEU A 256 2.54 4.54 24.84
C LEU A 256 3.43 3.43 24.27
N THR A 257 2.86 2.41 23.63
CA THR A 257 3.66 1.37 22.98
C THR A 257 4.52 1.93 21.85
N VAL A 258 3.97 2.79 20.99
CA VAL A 258 4.73 3.43 19.90
C VAL A 258 5.82 4.35 20.45
N LEU A 259 5.54 5.12 21.51
CA LEU A 259 6.55 5.95 22.19
C LEU A 259 7.66 5.09 22.80
N GLY A 260 7.30 3.95 23.41
CA GLY A 260 8.27 2.96 23.89
C GLY A 260 9.16 2.44 22.78
N ASN A 261 8.60 2.15 21.59
CA ASN A 261 9.38 1.69 20.43
C ASN A 261 10.39 2.75 19.95
N ALA A 262 10.02 4.03 20.00
CA ALA A 262 10.94 5.12 19.67
C ALA A 262 12.12 5.19 20.66
N TYR A 263 11.86 5.03 21.96
CA TYR A 263 12.92 4.96 22.99
C TYR A 263 13.77 3.69 22.85
N LEU A 264 13.16 2.56 22.51
CA LEU A 264 13.87 1.30 22.25
C LEU A 264 14.84 1.45 21.06
N ALA A 265 14.39 2.07 19.97
CA ALA A 265 15.24 2.37 18.82
C ALA A 265 16.42 3.29 19.17
N ALA A 266 16.23 4.22 20.12
CA ALA A 266 17.28 5.06 20.68
C ALA A 266 18.16 4.37 21.75
N ARG A 267 17.90 3.08 22.04
CA ARG A 267 18.55 2.28 23.10
C ARG A 267 18.37 2.85 24.51
N GLU A 268 17.27 3.59 24.73
CA GLU A 268 16.89 4.13 26.03
C GLU A 268 15.99 3.14 26.80
N TYR A 269 16.53 1.94 27.09
CA TYR A 269 15.74 0.79 27.55
C TYR A 269 14.88 1.07 28.81
N SER A 270 15.40 1.85 29.76
CA SER A 270 14.63 2.22 30.96
C SER A 270 13.38 3.06 30.63
N LYS A 271 13.48 4.00 29.68
CA LYS A 271 12.33 4.79 29.25
C LYS A 271 11.37 3.96 28.40
N ALA A 272 11.90 3.10 27.53
CA ALA A 272 11.09 2.17 26.74
C ALA A 272 10.21 1.30 27.66
N ARG A 273 10.79 0.65 28.67
CA ARG A 273 10.04 -0.14 29.66
C ARG A 273 9.00 0.67 30.41
N ALA A 274 9.31 1.89 30.83
CA ALA A 274 8.34 2.75 31.51
C ALA A 274 7.12 3.03 30.62
N MET A 275 7.33 3.26 29.32
CA MET A 275 6.23 3.44 28.37
C MET A 275 5.41 2.16 28.20
N TYR A 276 6.06 0.99 28.02
CA TYR A 276 5.34 -0.28 27.88
C TYR A 276 4.56 -0.67 29.14
N GLN A 277 5.14 -0.47 30.32
CA GLN A 277 4.44 -0.65 31.59
C GLN A 277 3.24 0.30 31.71
N GLY A 278 3.38 1.54 31.27
CA GLY A 278 2.27 2.48 31.16
C GLY A 278 1.17 1.97 30.22
N ALA A 279 1.54 1.42 29.06
CA ALA A 279 0.59 0.82 28.12
C ALA A 279 -0.19 -0.33 28.76
N LEU A 280 0.52 -1.25 29.42
CA LEU A 280 -0.09 -2.39 30.14
C LEU A 280 -0.91 -1.98 31.36
N SER A 281 -0.59 -0.83 31.97
CA SER A 281 -1.41 -0.29 33.08
C SER A 281 -2.74 0.26 32.59
N ASN A 282 -2.78 0.81 31.37
CA ASN A 282 -4.01 1.28 30.74
C ASN A 282 -4.82 0.12 30.16
N TYR A 283 -4.15 -0.82 29.49
CA TYR A 283 -4.79 -1.96 28.85
C TYR A 283 -3.95 -3.24 29.11
N PRO A 284 -4.27 -4.01 30.18
CA PRO A 284 -3.45 -5.13 30.65
C PRO A 284 -3.20 -6.24 29.61
N ASP A 285 -4.18 -6.44 28.72
CA ASP A 285 -4.14 -7.45 27.67
C ASP A 285 -3.40 -6.96 26.40
N PHE A 286 -2.77 -5.77 26.40
CA PHE A 286 -2.16 -5.18 25.21
C PHE A 286 -0.85 -5.90 24.86
N ILE A 287 -0.99 -7.03 24.17
CA ILE A 287 0.09 -8.00 23.93
C ILE A 287 1.29 -7.43 23.18
N ASP A 288 1.06 -6.43 22.32
CA ASP A 288 2.12 -5.73 21.61
C ASP A 288 3.10 -5.05 22.58
N ALA A 289 2.62 -4.43 23.67
CA ALA A 289 3.49 -3.86 24.69
C ALA A 289 4.31 -4.93 25.43
N ARG A 290 3.69 -6.10 25.72
CA ARG A 290 4.41 -7.22 26.35
C ARG A 290 5.54 -7.72 25.44
N LYS A 291 5.25 -7.96 24.16
CA LYS A 291 6.26 -8.37 23.17
C LYS A 291 7.42 -7.38 23.10
N GLN A 292 7.13 -6.08 23.16
CA GLN A 292 8.17 -5.05 23.10
C GLN A 292 8.98 -4.93 24.40
N MET A 293 8.42 -5.27 25.57
CA MET A 293 9.19 -5.43 26.80
C MET A 293 10.22 -6.56 26.68
N LEU A 294 9.82 -7.71 26.13
CA LEU A 294 10.74 -8.83 25.86
C LEU A 294 11.89 -8.39 24.93
N GLU A 295 11.57 -7.60 23.91
CA GLU A 295 12.57 -7.09 22.98
C GLU A 295 13.54 -6.12 23.66
N ALA A 296 13.06 -5.25 24.56
CA ALA A 296 13.90 -4.37 25.36
C ALA A 296 14.84 -5.14 26.29
N ASP A 297 14.32 -6.18 26.97
CA ASP A 297 15.11 -7.04 27.85
C ASP A 297 16.13 -7.87 27.08
N PHE A 298 15.76 -8.37 25.91
CA PHE A 298 16.66 -9.05 24.99
C PHE A 298 17.80 -8.14 24.54
N GLN A 299 17.50 -6.96 23.99
CA GLN A 299 18.51 -6.05 23.45
C GLN A 299 19.47 -5.54 24.53
N GLU A 300 18.96 -5.18 25.71
CA GLU A 300 19.81 -4.78 26.83
C GLU A 300 20.61 -5.97 27.37
N GLY A 301 19.97 -7.11 27.60
CA GLY A 301 20.61 -8.32 28.10
C GLY A 301 21.75 -8.80 27.19
N ALA A 302 21.51 -8.85 25.88
CA ALA A 302 22.53 -9.19 24.88
C ALA A 302 23.68 -8.17 24.88
N GLY A 303 23.38 -6.88 24.95
CA GLY A 303 24.39 -5.82 25.04
C GLY A 303 25.26 -5.92 26.30
N LEU A 304 24.64 -6.19 27.44
CA LEU A 304 25.33 -6.39 28.73
C LEU A 304 26.15 -7.69 28.74
N GLY A 305 25.72 -8.72 28.01
CA GLY A 305 26.39 -10.01 27.90
C GLY A 305 27.80 -9.94 27.30
N ILE A 306 28.11 -8.86 26.58
CA ILE A 306 29.44 -8.58 26.03
C ILE A 306 30.40 -8.06 27.12
N ILE A 307 29.87 -7.52 28.23
CA ILE A 307 30.64 -6.89 29.30
C ILE A 307 30.74 -7.85 30.50
N GLU A 308 31.94 -8.40 30.76
CA GLU A 308 32.15 -9.46 31.75
C GLU A 308 31.62 -9.14 33.16
N ASN A 309 31.75 -7.90 33.63
CA ASN A 309 31.29 -7.51 34.97
C ASN A 309 29.76 -7.29 35.06
N ARG A 310 29.01 -7.46 33.97
CA ARG A 310 27.54 -7.32 33.93
C ARG A 310 26.81 -8.61 33.55
N LEU A 311 27.50 -9.74 33.49
CA LEU A 311 26.93 -11.04 33.12
C LEU A 311 25.74 -11.47 33.99
N LYS A 312 25.73 -11.12 35.28
CA LYS A 312 24.61 -11.46 36.17
C LYS A 312 23.31 -10.75 35.73
N THR A 313 23.39 -9.45 35.45
CA THR A 313 22.25 -8.65 34.97
C THR A 313 21.84 -9.10 33.57
N ALA A 314 22.81 -9.36 32.68
CA ALA A 314 22.54 -9.90 31.35
C ALA A 314 21.72 -11.19 31.41
N ARG A 315 22.14 -12.16 32.23
CA ARG A 315 21.40 -13.41 32.44
C ARG A 315 19.98 -13.16 32.95
N GLN A 316 19.83 -12.31 33.97
CA GLN A 316 18.53 -12.03 34.55
C GLN A 316 17.53 -11.51 33.49
N LEU A 317 17.97 -10.56 32.66
CA LEU A 317 17.15 -10.01 31.57
C LEU A 317 16.83 -11.07 30.51
N LEU A 318 17.82 -11.83 30.06
CA LEU A 318 17.65 -12.82 28.99
C LEU A 318 16.75 -13.98 29.43
N TYR A 319 16.92 -14.51 30.65
CA TYR A 319 16.09 -15.59 31.15
C TYR A 319 14.65 -15.14 31.44
N SER A 320 14.44 -13.93 31.97
CA SER A 320 13.10 -13.36 32.11
C SER A 320 12.40 -13.24 30.75
N ALA A 321 13.08 -12.65 29.76
CA ALA A 321 12.54 -12.51 28.42
C ALA A 321 12.22 -13.88 27.77
N TYR A 322 13.05 -14.90 28.01
CA TYR A 322 12.81 -16.25 27.53
C TYR A 322 11.57 -16.88 28.17
N GLU A 323 11.41 -16.79 29.49
CA GLU A 323 10.27 -17.34 30.22
C GLU A 323 8.96 -16.65 29.81
N ASP A 324 8.94 -15.32 29.85
CA ASP A 324 7.77 -14.51 29.54
C ASP A 324 7.33 -14.60 28.06
N SER A 325 8.23 -15.01 27.16
CA SER A 325 7.91 -15.16 25.73
C SER A 325 6.92 -16.29 25.44
N GLU A 326 6.83 -17.33 26.29
CA GLU A 326 5.86 -18.42 26.07
C GLU A 326 4.43 -17.91 26.18
N ASP A 327 4.12 -17.18 27.25
CA ASP A 327 2.80 -16.57 27.48
C ASP A 327 2.41 -15.61 26.34
N VAL A 328 3.40 -14.89 25.80
CA VAL A 328 3.17 -13.98 24.67
C VAL A 328 2.85 -14.74 23.39
N ILE A 329 3.53 -15.85 23.12
CA ILE A 329 3.25 -16.73 21.98
C ILE A 329 1.85 -17.34 22.10
N GLU A 330 1.52 -17.90 23.27
CA GLU A 330 0.22 -18.54 23.51
C GLU A 330 -0.93 -17.55 23.30
N PHE A 331 -0.83 -16.36 23.91
CA PHE A 331 -1.83 -15.31 23.73
C PHE A 331 -1.94 -14.87 22.26
N ALA A 332 -0.83 -14.70 21.57
CA ALA A 332 -0.81 -14.26 20.16
C ALA A 332 -1.47 -15.28 19.23
N LEU A 333 -1.28 -16.59 19.49
CA LEU A 333 -1.92 -17.66 18.73
C LEU A 333 -3.44 -17.64 18.93
N GLU A 334 -3.90 -17.45 20.16
CA GLU A 334 -5.33 -17.43 20.52
C GLU A 334 -6.01 -16.14 20.02
N LYS A 335 -5.54 -14.99 20.49
CA LYS A 335 -6.23 -13.70 20.34
C LYS A 335 -5.67 -12.80 19.24
N GLY A 336 -4.43 -13.04 18.79
CA GLY A 336 -3.74 -12.16 17.85
C GLY A 336 -3.18 -10.91 18.51
N ASN A 337 -2.79 -9.92 17.70
CA ASN A 337 -2.23 -8.66 18.14
C ASN A 337 -3.17 -7.46 17.90
N PHE A 338 -2.94 -6.38 18.63
CA PHE A 338 -3.79 -5.18 18.66
C PHE A 338 -3.18 -3.99 17.92
N MET A 339 -1.88 -4.01 17.63
CA MET A 339 -1.24 -2.94 16.86
C MET A 339 -1.77 -2.90 15.41
N PRO A 340 -2.21 -1.72 14.92
CA PRO A 340 -2.64 -1.56 13.53
C PRO A 340 -1.49 -1.77 12.55
N PHE A 341 -1.83 -2.19 11.32
CA PHE A 341 -0.90 -2.40 10.19
C PHE A 341 0.17 -3.50 10.40
N LEU A 342 0.18 -4.18 11.55
CA LEU A 342 1.01 -5.35 11.79
C LEU A 342 0.14 -6.59 11.74
N SER A 343 0.27 -7.41 10.69
CA SER A 343 -0.55 -8.62 10.54
C SER A 343 -0.29 -9.64 11.66
N LYS A 344 -1.30 -10.47 11.94
CA LYS A 344 -1.20 -11.53 12.96
C LYS A 344 -0.03 -12.47 12.69
N GLU A 345 0.12 -12.92 11.44
CA GLU A 345 1.17 -13.84 11.03
C GLU A 345 2.56 -13.23 11.23
N LYS A 346 2.71 -11.94 10.89
CA LYS A 346 3.96 -11.25 11.08
C LYS A 346 4.30 -11.06 12.55
N PHE A 347 3.33 -10.67 13.38
CA PHE A 347 3.50 -10.55 14.82
C PHE A 347 3.94 -11.89 15.45
N ILE A 348 3.27 -12.98 15.10
CA ILE A 348 3.60 -14.34 15.59
C ILE A 348 5.01 -14.74 15.14
N ALA A 349 5.35 -14.51 13.87
CA ALA A 349 6.69 -14.82 13.37
C ALA A 349 7.78 -14.02 14.10
N GLU A 350 7.53 -12.75 14.41
CA GLU A 350 8.47 -11.89 15.15
C GLU A 350 8.70 -12.37 16.59
N ILE A 351 7.67 -12.84 17.31
CA ILE A 351 7.86 -13.34 18.67
C ILE A 351 8.58 -14.69 18.68
N TYR A 352 8.30 -15.59 17.72
CA TYR A 352 9.05 -16.83 17.57
C TYR A 352 10.54 -16.58 17.28
N SER A 353 10.83 -15.67 16.33
CA SER A 353 12.22 -15.33 16.00
C SER A 353 12.93 -14.58 17.12
N LEU A 354 12.22 -13.73 17.88
CA LEU A 354 12.75 -13.10 19.10
C LEU A 354 13.11 -14.14 20.16
N LYS A 355 12.24 -15.13 20.42
CA LYS A 355 12.55 -16.21 21.38
C LYS A 355 13.77 -17.02 20.96
N ALA A 356 13.91 -17.33 19.67
CA ALA A 356 15.10 -17.98 19.13
C ALA A 356 16.37 -17.12 19.33
N ALA A 357 16.27 -15.81 19.10
CA ALA A 357 17.37 -14.89 19.34
C ALA A 357 17.78 -14.82 20.83
N ILE A 358 16.80 -14.85 21.74
CA ILE A 358 17.04 -14.91 23.18
C ILE A 358 17.78 -16.21 23.55
N ILE A 359 17.36 -17.37 23.03
CA ILE A 359 18.06 -18.65 23.26
C ILE A 359 19.53 -18.56 22.79
N SER A 360 19.76 -18.00 21.60
CA SER A 360 21.11 -17.81 21.06
C SER A 360 21.96 -16.89 21.97
N ALA A 361 21.38 -15.81 22.48
CA ALA A 361 22.07 -14.91 23.41
C ALA A 361 22.37 -15.59 24.76
N ILE A 362 21.45 -16.39 25.30
CA ILE A 362 21.69 -17.19 26.51
C ILE A 362 22.86 -18.16 26.29
N ASN A 363 22.88 -18.88 25.16
CA ASN A 363 23.99 -19.77 24.81
C ASN A 363 25.35 -19.04 24.78
N ALA A 364 25.38 -17.84 24.20
CA ALA A 364 26.59 -17.02 24.15
C ALA A 364 27.06 -16.53 25.54
N VAL A 365 26.13 -16.21 26.44
CA VAL A 365 26.40 -15.71 27.80
C VAL A 365 26.78 -16.83 28.78
N ASP A 366 26.18 -18.01 28.64
CA ASP A 366 26.41 -19.14 29.55
C ASP A 366 27.53 -20.07 29.09
N ARG A 367 27.77 -20.18 27.77
CA ARG A 367 28.81 -21.03 27.17
C ARG A 367 28.77 -22.44 27.77
N ASP A 368 29.88 -22.92 28.32
CA ASP A 368 30.03 -24.24 28.93
C ASP A 368 29.14 -24.47 30.17
N LYS A 369 28.51 -23.42 30.71
CA LYS A 369 27.61 -23.52 31.87
C LYS A 369 26.18 -23.84 31.49
N LEU A 370 25.82 -23.79 30.20
CA LEU A 370 24.47 -24.07 29.73
C LEU A 370 24.18 -25.58 29.82
N LYS A 371 23.36 -25.97 30.80
CA LYS A 371 22.93 -27.36 30.97
C LYS A 371 21.85 -27.72 29.93
N GLY A 372 21.92 -28.95 29.40
CA GLY A 372 20.93 -29.47 28.46
C GLY A 372 20.97 -28.81 27.08
N ARG A 373 22.15 -28.50 26.57
CA ARG A 373 22.37 -27.79 25.30
C ARG A 373 21.58 -28.38 24.12
N GLU A 374 21.44 -29.70 24.03
CA GLU A 374 20.64 -30.37 22.99
C GLU A 374 19.16 -29.95 23.02
N LYS A 375 18.58 -29.75 24.21
CA LYS A 375 17.19 -29.30 24.36
C LYS A 375 17.02 -27.86 23.86
N TRP A 376 17.97 -26.99 24.20
CA TRP A 376 17.98 -25.60 23.73
C TRP A 376 18.15 -25.50 22.22
N GLU A 377 19.04 -26.31 21.63
CA GLU A 377 19.21 -26.37 20.19
C GLU A 377 17.94 -26.87 19.47
N MET A 378 17.30 -27.92 20.00
CA MET A 378 16.05 -28.43 19.46
C MET A 378 14.95 -27.37 19.46
N GLN A 379 14.80 -26.66 20.59
CA GLN A 379 13.82 -25.58 20.71
C GLN A 379 14.16 -24.40 19.78
N PHE A 380 15.43 -24.00 19.72
CA PHE A 380 15.91 -22.95 18.81
C PHE A 380 15.52 -23.24 17.36
N LYS A 381 15.77 -24.45 16.86
CA LYS A 381 15.37 -24.87 15.50
C LYS A 381 13.86 -24.80 15.31
N TYR A 382 13.10 -25.38 16.23
CA TYR A 382 11.64 -25.37 16.17
C TYR A 382 11.08 -23.95 16.07
N LEU A 383 11.60 -23.01 16.87
CA LEU A 383 11.16 -21.62 16.84
C LEU A 383 11.47 -20.92 15.51
N LEU A 384 12.64 -21.19 14.91
CA LEU A 384 12.97 -20.65 13.59
C LEU A 384 12.07 -21.21 12.49
N GLU A 385 11.77 -22.52 12.54
CA GLU A 385 10.87 -23.18 11.58
C GLU A 385 9.45 -22.63 11.69
N GLU A 386 8.90 -22.48 12.90
CA GLU A 386 7.58 -21.88 13.09
C GLU A 386 7.58 -20.40 12.68
N ALA A 387 8.63 -19.61 12.99
CA ALA A 387 8.72 -18.23 12.53
C ALA A 387 8.63 -18.12 11.00
N LEU A 388 9.35 -18.97 10.26
CA LEU A 388 9.36 -18.98 8.80
C LEU A 388 8.08 -19.54 8.17
N LYS A 389 7.38 -20.42 8.88
CA LYS A 389 6.05 -20.91 8.48
C LYS A 389 5.00 -19.81 8.51
N PHE A 390 5.04 -18.93 9.52
CA PHE A 390 4.13 -17.78 9.62
C PHE A 390 4.55 -16.64 8.69
N ASN A 391 5.85 -16.35 8.58
CA ASN A 391 6.37 -15.33 7.68
C ASN A 391 7.69 -15.78 7.03
N PRO A 392 7.65 -16.30 5.79
CA PRO A 392 8.84 -16.74 5.07
C PRO A 392 9.89 -15.64 4.85
N GLU A 393 9.49 -14.36 4.90
CA GLU A 393 10.36 -13.20 4.73
C GLU A 393 10.90 -12.65 6.07
N ASN A 394 10.71 -13.37 7.19
CA ASN A 394 11.22 -12.96 8.50
C ASN A 394 12.75 -12.95 8.52
N ARG A 395 13.33 -11.75 8.35
CA ARG A 395 14.78 -11.55 8.25
C ARG A 395 15.56 -12.06 9.46
N LEU A 396 15.06 -11.83 10.67
CA LEU A 396 15.75 -12.30 11.88
C LEU A 396 15.82 -13.83 11.91
N ALA A 397 14.73 -14.52 11.60
CA ALA A 397 14.72 -15.98 11.54
C ALA A 397 15.64 -16.52 10.44
N MET A 398 15.62 -15.91 9.24
CA MET A 398 16.51 -16.29 8.14
C MET A 398 17.99 -16.10 8.50
N ASP A 399 18.34 -14.95 9.09
CA ASP A 399 19.72 -14.64 9.49
C ASP A 399 20.22 -15.59 10.58
N LEU A 400 19.37 -15.91 11.57
CA LEU A 400 19.70 -16.88 12.63
C LEU A 400 19.88 -18.30 12.06
N LEU A 401 19.00 -18.72 11.14
CA LEU A 401 19.09 -20.03 10.50
C LEU A 401 20.35 -20.16 9.62
N ASP A 402 20.72 -19.11 8.90
CA ASP A 402 21.94 -19.07 8.09
C ASP A 402 23.20 -19.19 8.96
N ARG A 403 23.25 -18.45 10.08
CA ARG A 403 24.34 -18.58 11.07
C ARG A 403 24.40 -19.98 11.65
N TYR A 404 23.26 -20.53 12.06
CA TYR A 404 23.18 -21.88 12.61
C TYR A 404 23.72 -22.94 11.63
N LYS A 405 23.42 -22.82 10.33
CA LYS A 405 23.96 -23.73 9.30
C LYS A 405 25.47 -23.64 9.14
N LYS A 406 26.07 -22.48 9.41
CA LYS A 406 27.51 -22.23 9.27
C LYS A 406 28.31 -22.59 10.52
N GLU A 407 27.76 -22.26 11.68
CA GLU A 407 28.49 -22.24 12.95
C GLU A 407 28.02 -23.34 13.92
N GLY A 408 26.84 -23.95 13.69
CA GLY A 408 26.16 -24.79 14.67
C GLY A 408 25.40 -23.95 15.70
N PHE A 409 25.03 -24.59 16.82
CA PHE A 409 24.26 -23.95 17.91
C PHE A 409 25.13 -23.17 18.89
#